data_AF-A0A5D9CME5-F1
#
_entry.id   AF-A0A5D9CME5-F1
#
_cell.length_a   1.000
_cell.length_b   1.000
_cell.length_c   1.000
_cell.angle_alpha   90.00
_cell.angle_beta   90.00
_cell.angle_gamma   90.00
#
_symmetry.space_group_name_H-M   'P 1'
#
loop_
_entity.id
_entity.type
_entity.pdbx_description
1 polymer ?
#
loop_
_entity_poly.entity_id
_entity_poly.type
_entity_poly.pdbx_seq_one_letter_code
_entity_poly.pdbx_strand_id
1 'polypeptide(L)'
;MSEYQNRAVELMRNRVGESILNNKIERREAFLRKALTLYLGMGGTAEGVQAAARDVATTPAPTIDVAVGDVMYKLAAVGHVSDLDIIQAAYNKLDAANLHILSKGKKLLQKQRDQKLATAALAK
;
A
#
# COMPACT_ATOMS: atom_id res chain seq x y z
N MET A 1 5.61 -17.71 1.35
CA MET A 1 4.71 -16.55 1.53
C MET A 1 3.35 -16.89 0.95
N SER A 2 2.26 -16.31 1.48
CA SER A 2 0.92 -16.58 0.98
C SER A 2 0.72 -16.05 -0.44
N GLU A 3 -0.32 -16.51 -1.14
CA GLU A 3 -0.65 -16.03 -2.48
C GLU A 3 -0.85 -14.51 -2.51
N TYR A 4 -1.61 -13.99 -1.55
CA TYR A 4 -1.81 -12.55 -1.39
C TYR A 4 -0.48 -11.79 -1.23
N GLN A 5 0.42 -12.29 -0.37
CA GLN A 5 1.72 -11.65 -0.14
C GLN A 5 2.55 -11.61 -1.42
N ASN A 6 2.60 -12.71 -2.19
CA ASN A 6 3.33 -12.76 -3.45
C ASN A 6 2.78 -11.73 -4.45
N ARG A 7 1.46 -11.66 -4.61
CA ARG A 7 0.80 -10.68 -5.51
C ARG A 7 1.03 -9.23 -5.06
N ALA A 8 0.97 -8.97 -3.76
CA ALA A 8 1.22 -7.64 -3.21
C ALA A 8 2.67 -7.18 -3.44
N VAL A 9 3.64 -8.07 -3.24
CA VAL A 9 5.06 -7.80 -3.49
C VAL A 9 5.32 -7.53 -4.97
N GLU A 10 4.74 -8.33 -5.87
CA GLU A 10 4.85 -8.14 -7.32
C GLU A 10 4.26 -6.79 -7.76
N LEU A 11 3.08 -6.45 -7.25
CA LEU A 11 2.45 -5.16 -7.51
C LEU A 11 3.34 -3.99 -7.03
N MET A 12 3.93 -4.10 -5.85
CA MET A 12 4.85 -3.08 -5.34
C MET A 12 6.10 -2.97 -6.21
N ARG A 13 6.71 -4.10 -6.59
CA ARG A 13 7.85 -4.14 -7.52
C ARG A 13 7.54 -3.39 -8.81
N ASN A 14 6.38 -3.65 -9.40
CA ASN A 14 5.95 -2.99 -10.64
C ASN A 14 5.69 -1.48 -10.48
N ARG A 15 5.41 -1.02 -9.26
CA ARG A 15 5.08 0.39 -8.98
C ARG A 15 6.27 1.24 -8.57
N VAL A 16 7.16 0.71 -7.75
CA VAL A 16 8.28 1.47 -7.16
C VAL A 16 9.66 0.95 -7.59
N GLY A 17 9.71 -0.19 -8.28
CA GLY A 17 10.95 -0.85 -8.66
C GLY A 17 11.60 -1.63 -7.52
N GLU A 18 12.52 -2.53 -7.87
CA GLU A 18 13.17 -3.46 -6.95
C GLU A 18 14.00 -2.76 -5.87
N SER A 19 14.69 -1.67 -6.23
CA SER A 19 15.55 -0.91 -5.31
C SER A 19 14.74 -0.28 -4.15
N ILE A 20 13.62 0.38 -4.46
CA ILE A 20 12.76 1.01 -3.45
C ILE A 20 11.99 -0.04 -2.64
N LEU A 21 11.60 -1.15 -3.26
CA LEU A 21 10.94 -2.27 -2.58
C LEU A 21 11.83 -2.84 -1.46
N ASN A 22 13.12 -3.03 -1.73
CA ASN A 22 14.07 -3.63 -0.79
C ASN A 22 14.65 -2.63 0.23
N ASN A 23 14.30 -1.34 0.12
CA ASN A 23 14.73 -0.33 1.08
C ASN A 23 13.90 -0.42 2.38
N LYS A 24 14.53 -0.91 3.45
CA LYS A 24 13.91 -1.08 4.77
C LYS A 24 13.38 0.22 5.38
N ILE A 25 14.07 1.34 5.18
CA ILE A 25 13.65 2.65 5.70
C ILE A 25 12.34 3.05 5.03
N GLU A 26 12.30 2.98 3.70
CA GLU A 26 11.09 3.27 2.92
C GLU A 26 9.92 2.35 3.31
N ARG A 27 10.16 1.06 3.56
CA ARG A 27 9.11 0.13 4.00
C ARG A 27 8.56 0.50 5.37
N ARG A 28 9.42 0.85 6.33
CA ARG A 28 9.01 1.29 7.67
C ARG A 28 8.16 2.55 7.62
N GLU A 29 8.63 3.59 6.93
CA GLU A 29 7.93 4.88 6.85
C GLU A 29 6.60 4.76 6.10
N ALA A 30 6.58 3.99 5.00
CA ALA A 30 5.35 3.76 4.24
C ALA A 30 4.31 2.99 5.05
N PHE A 31 4.72 1.97 5.81
CA PHE A 31 3.82 1.22 6.68
C PHE A 31 3.26 2.10 7.80
N LEU A 32 4.12 2.85 8.52
CA LEU A 32 3.72 3.73 9.61
C LEU A 32 2.63 4.71 9.16
N ARG A 33 2.82 5.38 8.02
CA ARG A 33 1.83 6.33 7.49
C ARG A 33 0.47 5.67 7.23
N LYS A 34 0.44 4.41 6.78
CA LYS A 34 -0.81 3.67 6.57
C LYS A 34 -1.47 3.21 7.85
N ALA A 35 -0.70 2.75 8.83
CA ALA A 35 -1.23 2.45 10.16
C ALA A 35 -1.85 3.68 10.82
N LEU A 36 -1.18 4.84 10.73
CA LEU A 36 -1.72 6.12 11.21
C LEU A 36 -2.99 6.55 10.46
N THR A 37 -3.05 6.33 9.15
CA THR A 37 -4.26 6.62 8.35
C THR A 37 -5.44 5.75 8.81
N LEU A 38 -5.19 4.46 9.10
CA LEU A 38 -6.22 3.56 9.62
C LEU A 38 -6.70 4.02 11.00
N TYR A 39 -5.78 4.35 11.91
CA TYR A 39 -6.11 4.87 13.25
C TYR A 39 -7.00 6.12 13.19
N LEU A 40 -6.65 7.10 12.35
CA LEU A 40 -7.48 8.29 12.14
C LEU A 40 -8.83 7.96 11.49
N GLY A 41 -8.87 7.01 10.54
CA GLY A 41 -10.10 6.53 9.91
C GLY A 41 -11.06 5.85 10.89
N MET A 42 -10.55 5.34 12.00
CA MET A 42 -11.35 4.77 13.10
C MET A 42 -11.79 5.83 14.14
N GLY A 43 -11.59 7.12 13.87
CA GLY A 43 -11.94 8.20 14.78
C GLY A 43 -10.84 8.58 15.79
N GLY A 44 -9.63 8.07 15.63
CA GLY A 44 -8.47 8.49 16.41
C GLY A 44 -8.07 9.94 16.15
N THR A 45 -7.33 10.56 17.08
CA THR A 45 -6.91 11.97 16.98
C THR A 45 -5.39 12.12 16.86
N ALA A 46 -4.93 13.31 16.44
CA ALA A 46 -3.50 13.60 16.36
C ALA A 46 -2.82 13.52 17.75
N GLU A 47 -3.52 13.95 18.80
CA GLU A 47 -3.06 13.87 20.19
C GLU A 47 -2.93 12.41 20.64
N GLY A 48 -3.88 11.55 20.25
CA GLY A 48 -3.82 10.11 20.51
C GLY A 48 -2.63 9.44 19.83
N VAL A 49 -2.29 9.85 18.61
CA VAL A 49 -1.06 9.39 17.92
C VAL A 49 0.19 9.77 18.72
N GLN A 50 0.28 11.02 19.18
CA GLN A 50 1.45 11.48 19.95
C GLN A 50 1.59 10.73 21.28
N ALA A 51 0.46 10.47 21.97
CA ALA A 51 0.45 9.70 23.20
C ALA A 51 0.94 8.26 22.95
N ALA A 52 0.41 7.59 21.94
CA ALA A 52 0.83 6.23 21.57
C ALA A 52 2.31 6.16 21.18
N ALA A 53 2.83 7.17 20.46
CA ALA A 53 4.23 7.22 20.06
C ALA A 53 5.18 7.33 21.26
N ARG A 54 4.80 8.07 22.31
CA ARG A 54 5.57 8.17 23.56
C ARG A 54 5.58 6.85 24.32
N ASP A 55 4.44 6.18 24.37
CA ASP A 55 4.30 4.90 25.07
C ASP A 55 5.19 3.83 24.42
N VAL A 56 5.11 3.70 23.10
CA VAL A 56 5.95 2.77 22.32
C VAL A 56 7.44 3.07 22.45
N ALA A 57 7.84 4.35 22.57
CA ALA A 57 9.24 4.72 22.72
C ALA A 57 9.91 4.19 24.01
N THR A 58 9.10 3.82 25.02
CA THR A 58 9.59 3.25 26.28
C THR A 58 9.64 1.72 26.30
N THR A 59 9.11 1.07 25.25
CA THR A 59 9.05 -0.38 25.15
C THR A 59 10.20 -0.92 24.28
N PRO A 60 10.92 -1.97 24.70
CA PRO A 60 11.91 -2.62 23.86
C PRO A 60 11.30 -3.08 22.53
N ALA A 61 12.01 -2.82 21.42
CA ALA A 61 11.51 -3.21 20.11
C ALA A 61 11.48 -4.75 19.98
N PRO A 62 10.31 -5.35 19.69
CA PRO A 62 10.22 -6.79 19.47
C PRO A 62 10.89 -7.19 18.14
N THR A 63 11.10 -8.49 17.94
CA THR A 63 11.51 -9.04 16.65
C THR A 63 10.42 -8.80 15.60
N ILE A 64 10.80 -8.76 14.32
CA ILE A 64 9.89 -8.40 13.22
C ILE A 64 8.70 -9.35 13.11
N ASP A 65 8.94 -10.65 13.28
CA ASP A 65 7.90 -11.69 13.24
C ASP A 65 6.86 -11.51 14.35
N VAL A 66 7.30 -11.20 15.58
CA VAL A 66 6.41 -10.89 16.72
C VAL A 66 5.61 -9.62 16.43
N ALA A 67 6.28 -8.54 16.00
CA ALA A 67 5.61 -7.28 15.66
C ALA A 67 4.55 -7.44 14.56
N VAL A 68 4.84 -8.25 13.53
CA VAL A 68 3.89 -8.57 12.46
C VAL A 68 2.71 -9.36 13.01
N GLY A 69 2.95 -10.34 13.90
CA GLY A 69 1.90 -11.09 14.60
C GLY A 69 0.95 -10.20 15.37
N ASP A 70 1.49 -9.26 16.17
CA ASP A 70 0.69 -8.32 16.97
C ASP A 70 -0.18 -7.41 16.09
N VAL A 71 0.40 -6.87 15.02
CA VAL A 71 -0.35 -6.07 14.04
C VAL A 71 -1.50 -6.88 13.43
N MET A 72 -1.24 -8.12 13.02
CA MET A 72 -2.27 -8.98 12.42
C MET A 72 -3.38 -9.33 13.42
N TYR A 73 -3.02 -9.61 14.67
CA TYR A 73 -3.97 -9.87 15.75
C TYR A 73 -4.88 -8.66 16.01
N LYS A 74 -4.31 -7.45 16.08
CA LYS A 74 -5.10 -6.21 16.23
C LYS A 74 -5.93 -5.89 15.00
N LEU A 75 -5.42 -6.14 13.79
CA LEU A 75 -6.16 -5.91 12.55
C LEU A 75 -7.39 -6.82 12.44
N ALA A 76 -7.33 -8.05 12.96
CA ALA A 76 -8.50 -8.92 13.05
C ALA A 76 -9.60 -8.31 13.93
N ALA A 77 -9.24 -7.70 15.06
CA ALA A 77 -10.19 -6.97 15.90
C ALA A 77 -10.79 -5.74 15.17
N VAL A 78 -9.97 -5.01 14.41
CA VAL A 78 -10.45 -3.90 13.55
C VAL A 78 -11.48 -4.38 12.53
N GLY A 79 -11.21 -5.51 11.87
CA GLY A 79 -12.15 -6.14 10.94
C GLY A 79 -13.48 -6.48 11.62
N HIS A 80 -13.42 -7.09 12.80
CA HIS A 80 -14.61 -7.44 13.58
C HIS A 80 -15.47 -6.22 13.95
N VAL A 81 -14.86 -5.16 14.51
CA VAL A 81 -15.62 -3.97 14.94
C VAL A 81 -16.12 -3.12 13.78
N SER A 82 -15.50 -3.24 12.60
CA SER A 82 -15.86 -2.49 11.40
C SER A 82 -16.74 -3.27 10.43
N ASP A 83 -17.16 -4.48 10.80
CA ASP A 83 -17.88 -5.43 9.92
C ASP A 83 -17.20 -5.60 8.54
N LEU A 84 -15.88 -5.81 8.57
CA LEU A 84 -15.02 -5.84 7.39
C LEU A 84 -14.25 -7.16 7.29
N ASP A 85 -14.37 -7.83 6.15
CA ASP A 85 -13.42 -8.88 5.76
C ASP A 85 -12.08 -8.24 5.36
N ILE A 86 -11.10 -8.35 6.27
CA ILE A 86 -9.76 -7.78 6.10
C ILE A 86 -9.01 -8.37 4.90
N ILE A 87 -9.26 -9.63 4.55
CA ILE A 87 -8.62 -10.29 3.41
C ILE A 87 -9.24 -9.77 2.12
N GLN A 88 -10.57 -9.68 2.05
CA GLN A 88 -11.23 -9.11 0.88
C GLN A 88 -10.87 -7.63 0.68
N ALA A 89 -10.76 -6.84 1.76
CA ALA A 89 -10.28 -5.46 1.70
C ALA A 89 -8.85 -5.38 1.12
N ALA A 90 -8.01 -6.34 1.47
CA ALA A 90 -6.65 -6.45 0.95
C ALA A 90 -6.65 -6.79 -0.56
N TYR A 91 -7.48 -7.74 -1.01
CA TYR A 91 -7.62 -8.04 -2.44
C TYR A 91 -8.19 -6.87 -3.25
N ASN A 92 -9.19 -6.16 -2.73
CA ASN A 92 -9.74 -4.95 -3.36
C ASN A 92 -8.65 -3.89 -3.62
N LYS A 93 -7.65 -3.80 -2.73
CA LYS A 93 -6.50 -2.92 -2.93
C LYS A 93 -5.63 -3.34 -4.11
N LEU A 94 -5.40 -4.64 -4.30
CA LEU A 94 -4.65 -5.18 -5.43
C LEU A 94 -5.38 -4.89 -6.74
N ASP A 95 -6.68 -5.13 -6.77
CA ASP A 95 -7.51 -4.94 -7.97
C ASP A 95 -7.58 -3.48 -8.39
N ALA A 96 -7.86 -2.58 -7.44
CA ALA A 96 -7.84 -1.14 -7.68
C ALA A 96 -6.47 -0.67 -8.20
N ALA A 97 -5.39 -1.28 -7.70
CA ALA A 97 -4.05 -0.94 -8.12
C ALA A 97 -3.71 -1.43 -9.53
N ASN A 98 -4.19 -2.61 -9.92
CA ASN A 98 -4.07 -3.18 -11.25
C ASN A 98 -4.87 -2.39 -12.29
N LEU A 99 -6.11 -2.01 -11.96
CA LEU A 99 -6.94 -1.14 -12.82
C LEU A 99 -6.23 0.19 -13.11
N HIS A 100 -5.56 0.76 -12.11
CA HIS A 100 -4.78 1.99 -12.29
C HIS A 100 -3.56 1.79 -13.22
N ILE A 101 -2.92 0.62 -13.22
CA ILE A 101 -1.82 0.29 -14.14
C ILE A 101 -2.36 0.15 -15.58
N LEU A 102 -3.46 -0.61 -15.75
CA LEU A 102 -4.09 -0.82 -17.05
C LEU A 102 -4.56 0.50 -17.68
N SER A 103 -5.18 1.37 -16.90
CA SER A 103 -5.63 2.69 -17.38
C SER A 103 -4.45 3.58 -17.81
N LYS A 104 -3.31 3.56 -17.09
CA LYS A 104 -2.08 4.24 -17.52
C LYS A 104 -1.54 3.69 -18.83
N GLY A 105 -1.47 2.36 -18.97
CA GLY A 105 -1.03 1.69 -20.19
C GLY A 105 -1.88 2.09 -21.40
N LYS A 106 -3.22 2.10 -21.25
CA LYS A 106 -4.15 2.53 -22.31
C LYS A 106 -3.92 3.99 -22.73
N LYS A 107 -3.68 4.90 -21.78
CA LYS A 107 -3.37 6.31 -22.08
C LYS A 107 -2.04 6.48 -22.82
N LEU A 108 -1.01 5.71 -22.45
CA LEU A 108 0.29 5.71 -23.12
C LEU A 108 0.16 5.24 -24.59
N LEU A 109 -0.56 4.13 -24.82
CA LEU A 109 -0.79 3.61 -26.17
C LEU A 109 -1.59 4.60 -27.03
N GLN A 110 -2.61 5.24 -26.46
CA GLN A 110 -3.37 6.28 -27.16
C GLN A 110 -2.47 7.45 -27.56
N LYS A 111 -1.64 7.95 -26.63
CA LYS A 111 -0.69 9.04 -26.91
C LYS A 111 0.31 8.69 -28.01
N GLN A 112 0.82 7.45 -28.02
CA GLN A 112 1.72 6.98 -29.08
C GLN A 112 1.03 6.89 -30.44
N ARG A 113 -0.25 6.46 -30.47
CA ARG A 113 -1.05 6.42 -31.69
C ARG A 113 -1.31 7.82 -32.23
N ASP A 114 -1.70 8.75 -31.37
CA ASP A 114 -1.97 10.14 -31.75
C ASP A 114 -0.71 10.84 -32.26
N GLN A 115 0.44 10.60 -31.63
CA GLN A 115 1.74 11.09 -32.11
C GLN A 115 2.09 10.52 -33.49
N LYS A 116 1.93 9.21 -33.71
CA LYS A 116 2.19 8.60 -35.02
C LYS A 116 1.29 9.18 -36.11
N LEU A 117 0.01 9.40 -35.81
CA LEU A 117 -0.93 10.01 -36.76
C LEU A 117 -0.57 11.47 -37.07
N ALA A 118 -0.16 12.24 -36.06
CA ALA A 118 0.29 13.63 -36.25
C ALA A 118 1.57 13.72 -37.10
N THR A 119 2.55 12.85 -36.85
CA THR A 119 3.79 12.80 -37.65
C THR A 119 3.51 12.38 -39.10
N ALA A 120 2.59 11.43 -39.32
CA ALA A 120 2.20 11.01 -40.67
C ALA A 120 1.42 12.10 -41.44
N ALA A 121 0.68 12.96 -40.74
CA ALA A 121 -0.03 14.09 -41.35
C ALA A 121 0.91 15.25 -41.74
N LEU A 122 2.01 15.45 -41.01
CA LEU A 122 3.03 16.48 -41.29
C LEU A 122 4.02 16.08 -42.39
N ALA A 123 4.06 14.80 -42.77
CA ALA A 123 4.94 14.27 -43.82
C ALA A 123 4.28 14.20 -45.21
N LYS A 124 3.07 14.76 -45.36
CA LYS A 124 2.35 14.95 -46.63
C LYS A 124 2.33 16.44 -46.99
#